data_AF-A0AB35FS01-F1
#
_entry.id   AF-A0AB35FS01-F1
#
_cell.length_a   1.000
_cell.length_b   1.000
_cell.length_c   1.000
_cell.angle_alpha   90.00
_cell.angle_beta   90.00
_cell.angle_gamma   90.00
#
_symmetry.space_group_name_H-M   'P 1'
#
loop_
_entity.id
_entity.type
_entity.pdbx_description
1 polymer ?
#
loop_
_entity_poly.entity_id
_entity_poly.type
_entity_poly.pdbx_seq_one_letter_code
_entity_poly.pdbx_strand_id
1 'polypeptide(L)'
;MLELQDCLGRIFTKEQLPTELLKIAQRLPSVFEKKGELFCSRCHSQIDKERNLLPIGAYYCRECILLGRVRSDEDLYYFSQESFPIISSLKWLGQLTEYQERVSKGLLEGVQSKQDTLVHAVTGAGKTEMIYQVVARVLDQGGAVCIASPRIDVCLELYRRLKGDFFCDISLLHGESDPYSRSPLVIATTHQLLKFYQAFDLLIVDEVDAFPYVDNPVLYHAVEQAVKNEGTTIFLTATSTDELDKKVQKGILKRLSLPRRFHGNPLIIPQKVWLSDLNKDLKKAKLPAKLVKYLRKQRKTKFPLLIFASEIKKGQEIREVLQKYFPEETVGFVASTTENRLEIVQDFRDKKISILVTTTILERGVTFPCVDVIVLEANHRLFTRSALVQIGGRVGRSMERPTGDLLFFHDGTNIQIEKAINEIKAMNREAGL
;
A
#
# COMPACT_ATOMS: atom_id res chain seq x y z
N MET A 1 0.43 -20.05 -24.41
CA MET A 1 1.62 -19.57 -25.15
C MET A 1 1.61 -18.04 -25.04
N LEU A 2 2.76 -17.37 -24.93
CA LEU A 2 2.76 -15.91 -24.80
C LEU A 2 2.35 -15.28 -26.14
N GLU A 3 1.25 -14.53 -26.14
CA GLU A 3 0.71 -13.87 -27.34
C GLU A 3 1.20 -12.42 -27.43
N LEU A 4 1.25 -11.86 -28.65
CA LEU A 4 1.70 -10.47 -28.87
C LEU A 4 0.89 -9.46 -28.05
N GLN A 5 -0.42 -9.67 -27.91
CA GLN A 5 -1.28 -8.76 -27.15
C GLN A 5 -0.84 -8.66 -25.68
N ASP A 6 -0.45 -9.77 -25.05
CA ASP A 6 0.02 -9.78 -23.65
C ASP A 6 1.45 -9.27 -23.46
N CYS A 7 2.12 -8.91 -24.55
CA CYS A 7 3.46 -8.29 -24.55
C CYS A 7 3.43 -6.76 -24.61
N LEU A 8 2.34 -6.16 -25.08
CA LEU A 8 2.23 -4.70 -25.26
C LEU A 8 2.39 -3.96 -23.91
N GLY A 9 3.25 -2.94 -23.90
CA GLY A 9 3.60 -2.17 -22.70
C GLY A 9 4.53 -2.91 -21.73
N ARG A 10 5.07 -4.08 -22.09
CA ARG A 10 5.94 -4.87 -21.20
C ARG A 10 7.37 -4.96 -21.69
N ILE A 11 8.27 -5.23 -20.75
CA ILE A 11 9.70 -5.43 -20.96
C ILE A 11 10.12 -6.85 -20.56
N PHE A 12 10.99 -7.45 -21.36
CA PHE A 12 11.35 -8.86 -21.32
C PHE A 12 12.86 -9.05 -21.50
N THR A 13 13.38 -10.15 -20.95
CA THR A 13 14.68 -10.70 -21.37
C THR A 13 14.50 -11.59 -22.60
N LYS A 14 15.60 -11.89 -23.29
CA LYS A 14 15.60 -12.75 -24.48
C LYS A 14 14.92 -14.11 -24.23
N GLU A 15 15.21 -14.73 -23.10
CA GLU A 15 14.68 -16.06 -22.71
C GLU A 15 13.17 -16.08 -22.46
N GLN A 16 12.55 -14.93 -22.25
CA GLN A 16 11.12 -14.82 -21.95
C GLN A 16 10.25 -14.73 -23.21
N LEU A 17 10.85 -14.53 -24.38
CA LEU A 17 10.14 -14.34 -25.64
C LEU A 17 10.38 -15.50 -26.62
N PRO A 18 9.31 -16.01 -27.26
CA PRO A 18 9.46 -16.87 -28.43
C PRO A 18 10.22 -16.18 -29.56
N THR A 19 10.91 -16.97 -30.39
CA THR A 19 11.74 -16.48 -31.51
C THR A 19 10.99 -15.55 -32.47
N GLU A 20 9.70 -15.81 -32.72
CA GLU A 20 8.88 -14.97 -33.61
C GLU A 20 8.62 -13.58 -33.02
N LEU A 21 8.38 -13.48 -31.71
CA LEU A 21 8.18 -12.19 -31.04
C LEU A 21 9.49 -11.40 -30.91
N LEU A 22 10.63 -12.07 -30.76
CA LEU A 22 11.95 -11.42 -30.73
C LEU A 22 12.29 -10.65 -32.01
N LYS A 23 11.77 -11.08 -33.18
CA LYS A 23 12.04 -10.42 -34.48
C LYS A 23 11.35 -9.06 -34.60
N ILE A 24 10.20 -8.90 -33.96
CA ILE A 24 9.37 -7.69 -34.03
C ILE A 24 9.47 -6.82 -32.77
N ALA A 25 10.09 -7.32 -31.70
CA ALA A 25 10.31 -6.58 -30.47
C ALA A 25 11.31 -5.43 -30.68
N GLN A 26 11.05 -4.31 -30.00
CA GLN A 26 12.01 -3.22 -29.90
C GLN A 26 13.07 -3.56 -28.85
N ARG A 27 14.27 -3.01 -29.01
CA ARG A 27 15.42 -3.34 -28.16
C ARG A 27 15.84 -2.15 -27.31
N LEU A 28 16.28 -2.45 -26.09
CA LEU A 28 16.87 -1.51 -25.15
C LEU A 28 18.16 -2.14 -24.61
N PRO A 29 19.26 -1.38 -24.46
CA PRO A 29 20.43 -1.87 -23.74
C PRO A 29 20.01 -2.38 -22.36
N SER A 30 20.46 -3.58 -21.99
CA SER A 30 20.14 -4.21 -20.70
C SER A 30 20.86 -3.60 -19.49
N VAL A 31 22.02 -3.03 -19.75
CA VAL A 31 22.93 -2.40 -18.78
C VAL A 31 23.47 -1.12 -19.40
N PHE A 32 23.63 -0.08 -18.58
CA PHE A 32 24.31 1.15 -18.96
C PHE A 32 25.37 1.54 -17.94
N GLU A 33 26.33 2.37 -18.36
CA GLU A 33 27.39 2.87 -17.50
C GLU A 33 27.16 4.34 -17.13
N LYS A 34 27.34 4.67 -15.87
CA LYS A 34 27.27 6.06 -15.36
C LYS A 34 28.40 6.28 -14.38
N LYS A 35 29.28 7.23 -14.68
CA LYS A 35 30.47 7.57 -13.87
C LYS A 35 31.38 6.36 -13.56
N GLY A 36 31.52 5.43 -14.51
CA GLY A 36 32.37 4.22 -14.36
C GLY A 36 31.70 3.05 -13.62
N GLU A 37 30.45 3.21 -13.19
CA GLU A 37 29.65 2.18 -12.53
C GLU A 37 28.58 1.64 -13.48
N LEU A 38 28.31 0.33 -13.42
CA LEU A 38 27.28 -0.32 -14.24
C LEU A 38 25.93 -0.31 -13.51
N PHE A 39 24.85 -0.07 -14.24
CA PHE A 39 23.48 -0.06 -13.75
C PHE A 39 22.57 -0.89 -14.65
N CYS A 40 21.62 -1.60 -14.05
CA CYS A 40 20.61 -2.33 -14.80
C CYS A 40 19.59 -1.37 -15.41
N SER A 41 19.30 -1.49 -16.71
CA SER A 41 18.31 -0.66 -17.39
C SER A 41 16.86 -0.95 -17.00
N ARG A 42 16.57 -2.09 -16.36
CA ARG A 42 15.22 -2.44 -15.90
C ARG A 42 14.93 -1.96 -14.48
N CYS A 43 15.87 -2.09 -13.55
CA CYS A 43 15.62 -1.78 -12.14
C CYS A 43 16.49 -0.65 -11.58
N HIS A 44 17.40 -0.09 -12.38
CA HIS A 44 18.37 0.93 -11.98
C HIS A 44 19.26 0.57 -10.79
N SER A 45 19.30 -0.70 -10.39
CA SER A 45 20.24 -1.17 -9.38
C SER A 45 21.66 -1.19 -9.94
N GLN A 46 22.63 -0.81 -9.10
CA GLN A 46 24.05 -0.90 -9.40
C GLN A 46 24.45 -2.37 -9.54
N ILE A 47 25.26 -2.65 -10.56
CA ILE A 47 25.83 -3.97 -10.84
C ILE A 47 27.29 -3.96 -10.40
N ASP A 48 27.59 -4.73 -9.37
CA ASP A 48 28.95 -4.91 -8.85
C ASP A 48 29.80 -5.72 -9.85
N LYS A 49 30.84 -5.10 -10.41
CA LYS A 49 31.69 -5.71 -11.44
C LYS A 49 32.45 -6.95 -10.94
N GLU A 50 32.69 -7.10 -9.64
CA GLU A 50 33.39 -8.26 -9.06
C GLU A 50 32.41 -9.39 -8.74
N ARG A 51 31.28 -9.07 -8.11
CA ARG A 51 30.32 -10.06 -7.60
C ARG A 51 29.33 -10.53 -8.66
N ASN A 52 29.13 -9.75 -9.71
CA ASN A 52 28.09 -10.00 -10.71
C ASN A 52 28.66 -10.34 -12.09
N LEU A 53 29.91 -10.84 -12.15
CA LEU A 53 30.52 -11.34 -13.38
C LEU A 53 30.17 -12.82 -13.60
N LEU A 54 29.74 -13.17 -14.81
CA LEU A 54 29.53 -14.54 -15.26
C LEU A 54 30.82 -15.12 -15.88
N PRO A 55 30.99 -16.46 -15.92
CA PRO A 55 32.14 -17.10 -16.57
C PRO A 55 32.34 -16.72 -18.05
N ILE A 56 31.27 -16.33 -18.74
CA ILE A 56 31.27 -15.87 -20.12
C ILE A 56 31.75 -14.41 -20.29
N GLY A 57 32.14 -13.74 -19.21
CA GLY A 57 32.60 -12.35 -19.22
C GLY A 57 31.47 -11.30 -19.16
N ALA A 58 30.21 -11.72 -19.14
CA ALA A 58 29.06 -10.82 -19.05
C ALA A 58 28.68 -10.51 -17.59
N TYR A 59 28.13 -9.32 -17.34
CA TYR A 59 27.60 -8.93 -16.04
C TYR A 59 26.10 -9.20 -15.95
N TYR A 60 25.58 -9.50 -14.76
CA TYR A 60 24.14 -9.71 -14.56
C TYR A 60 23.56 -8.95 -13.37
N CYS A 61 22.27 -8.61 -13.43
CA CYS A 61 21.60 -7.92 -12.33
C CYS A 61 20.97 -8.91 -11.34
N ARG A 62 21.42 -8.88 -10.07
CA ARG A 62 20.92 -9.75 -8.99
C ARG A 62 19.49 -9.42 -8.57
N GLU A 63 19.15 -8.14 -8.47
CA GLU A 63 17.79 -7.66 -8.12
C GLU A 63 16.71 -8.11 -9.10
N CYS A 64 17.14 -8.48 -10.31
CA CYS A 64 16.29 -8.78 -11.43
C CYS A 64 16.08 -10.29 -11.64
N ILE A 65 16.79 -11.16 -10.90
CA ILE A 65 16.85 -12.61 -11.16
C ILE A 65 15.46 -13.25 -11.23
N LEU A 66 14.59 -12.96 -10.25
CA LEU A 66 13.24 -13.54 -10.18
C LEU A 66 12.31 -13.03 -11.28
N LEU A 67 12.63 -11.89 -11.91
CA LEU A 67 11.91 -11.32 -13.05
C LEU A 67 12.49 -11.75 -14.40
N GLY A 68 13.47 -12.66 -14.41
CA GLY A 68 14.28 -13.02 -15.57
C GLY A 68 15.65 -12.34 -15.53
N ARG A 69 16.73 -13.10 -15.70
CA ARG A 69 18.09 -12.59 -15.52
C ARG A 69 18.45 -11.57 -16.61
N VAL A 70 18.69 -10.31 -16.20
CA VAL A 70 19.21 -9.26 -17.10
C VAL A 70 20.72 -9.39 -17.18
N ARG A 71 21.26 -9.43 -18.41
CA ARG A 71 22.69 -9.62 -18.69
C ARG A 71 23.21 -8.56 -19.65
N SER A 72 24.43 -8.08 -19.42
CA SER A 72 25.07 -7.02 -20.20
C SER A 72 25.40 -7.39 -21.65
N ASP A 73 25.42 -8.67 -22.00
CA ASP A 73 25.71 -9.16 -23.35
C ASP A 73 24.45 -9.46 -24.18
N GLU A 74 23.27 -9.18 -23.62
CA GLU A 74 21.97 -9.31 -24.28
C GLU A 74 21.21 -8.00 -24.17
N ASP A 75 20.24 -7.78 -25.06
CA ASP A 75 19.31 -6.65 -24.95
C ASP A 75 18.10 -7.01 -24.08
N LEU A 76 17.44 -5.97 -23.57
CA LEU A 76 16.05 -6.04 -23.14
C LEU A 76 15.14 -5.82 -24.35
N TYR A 77 13.99 -6.49 -24.34
CA TYR A 77 13.02 -6.44 -25.42
C TYR A 77 11.71 -5.89 -24.91
N TYR A 78 11.10 -4.96 -25.64
CA TYR A 78 9.82 -4.38 -25.26
C TYR A 78 8.91 -4.16 -26.46
N PHE A 79 7.63 -3.96 -26.17
CA PHE A 79 6.60 -3.66 -27.15
C PHE A 79 5.88 -2.40 -26.71
N SER A 80 5.74 -1.43 -27.63
CA SER A 80 4.97 -0.21 -27.36
C SER A 80 3.53 -0.56 -27.00
N GLN A 81 2.97 0.14 -26.01
CA GLN A 81 1.56 -0.01 -25.68
C GLN A 81 0.68 0.51 -26.82
N GLU A 82 -0.41 -0.19 -27.08
CA GLU A 82 -1.46 0.25 -28.00
C GLU A 82 -2.69 0.74 -27.23
N SER A 83 -3.51 1.54 -27.90
CA SER A 83 -4.78 2.00 -27.32
C SER A 83 -5.76 0.84 -27.15
N PHE A 84 -6.64 0.96 -26.17
CA PHE A 84 -7.79 0.07 -25.98
C PHE A 84 -9.03 0.61 -26.69
N PRO A 85 -10.02 -0.24 -27.00
CA PRO A 85 -11.31 0.22 -27.48
C PRO A 85 -11.96 1.19 -26.48
N ILE A 86 -12.56 2.26 -27.01
CA ILE A 86 -13.31 3.22 -26.19
C ILE A 86 -14.58 2.55 -25.67
N ILE A 87 -14.77 2.60 -24.36
CA ILE A 87 -15.93 2.07 -23.65
C ILE A 87 -16.43 3.10 -22.64
N SER A 88 -17.67 2.96 -22.16
CA SER A 88 -18.11 3.63 -20.93
C SER A 88 -17.68 2.75 -19.76
N SER A 89 -16.53 3.05 -19.16
CA SER A 89 -15.88 2.14 -18.21
C SER A 89 -16.51 2.12 -16.82
N LEU A 90 -17.13 3.21 -16.35
CA LEU A 90 -17.60 3.33 -14.97
C LEU A 90 -19.02 2.77 -14.77
N LYS A 91 -19.18 1.84 -13.82
CA LYS A 91 -20.49 1.33 -13.32
C LYS A 91 -21.00 2.07 -12.10
N TRP A 92 -20.09 2.62 -11.30
CA TRP A 92 -20.41 3.16 -9.98
C TRP A 92 -21.39 4.34 -10.06
N LEU A 93 -22.54 4.20 -9.39
CA LEU A 93 -23.62 5.20 -9.34
C LEU A 93 -23.64 5.99 -8.02
N GLY A 94 -22.63 5.84 -7.18
CA GLY A 94 -22.58 6.55 -5.91
C GLY A 94 -22.34 8.06 -6.09
N GLN A 95 -22.47 8.80 -4.99
CA GLN A 95 -22.23 10.23 -4.96
C GLN A 95 -20.99 10.54 -4.12
N LEU A 96 -20.10 11.37 -4.64
CA LEU A 96 -18.96 11.88 -3.90
C LEU A 96 -19.43 12.95 -2.91
N THR A 97 -18.78 13.03 -1.75
CA THR A 97 -18.91 14.20 -0.88
C THR A 97 -18.29 15.42 -1.56
N GLU A 98 -18.70 16.63 -1.16
CA GLU A 98 -18.16 17.89 -1.72
C GLU A 98 -16.62 17.94 -1.69
N TYR A 99 -16.00 17.48 -0.60
CA TYR A 99 -14.54 17.44 -0.47
C TYR A 99 -13.89 16.41 -1.40
N GLN A 100 -14.49 15.22 -1.54
CA GLN A 100 -14.02 14.21 -2.49
C GLN A 100 -14.18 14.69 -3.93
N GLU A 101 -15.28 15.37 -4.25
CA GLU A 101 -15.53 15.93 -5.58
C GLU A 101 -14.51 17.01 -5.92
N ARG A 102 -14.16 17.89 -4.97
CA ARG A 102 -13.09 18.89 -5.16
C ARG A 102 -11.75 18.24 -5.48
N VAL A 103 -11.39 17.17 -4.77
CA VAL A 103 -10.16 16.42 -5.06
C VAL A 103 -10.25 15.73 -6.41
N SER A 104 -11.38 15.09 -6.72
CA SER A 104 -11.60 14.41 -8.00
C SER A 104 -11.48 15.36 -9.20
N LYS A 105 -12.05 16.57 -9.10
CA LYS A 105 -11.85 17.65 -10.08
C LYS A 105 -10.39 18.07 -10.20
N GLY A 106 -9.70 18.25 -9.07
CA GLY A 106 -8.26 18.55 -9.06
C GLY A 106 -7.40 17.47 -9.71
N LEU A 107 -7.78 16.19 -9.59
CA LEU A 107 -7.11 15.08 -10.27
C LEU A 107 -7.35 15.08 -11.77
N LEU A 108 -8.58 15.38 -12.21
CA LEU A 108 -8.92 15.52 -13.62
C LEU A 108 -8.13 16.67 -14.28
N GLU A 109 -8.01 17.81 -13.60
CA GLU A 109 -7.16 18.93 -14.04
C GLU A 109 -5.68 18.50 -14.13
N GLY A 110 -5.19 17.74 -13.15
CA GLY A 110 -3.82 17.23 -13.12
C GLY A 110 -3.53 16.36 -14.35
N VAL A 111 -4.40 15.40 -14.67
CA VAL A 111 -4.25 14.57 -15.86
C VAL A 111 -4.35 15.39 -17.14
N GLN A 112 -5.28 16.34 -17.23
CA GLN A 112 -5.42 17.20 -18.42
C GLN A 112 -4.18 18.08 -18.66
N SER A 113 -3.56 18.56 -17.59
CA SER A 113 -2.34 19.38 -17.63
C SER A 113 -1.05 18.57 -17.61
N LYS A 114 -1.13 17.23 -17.59
CA LYS A 114 0.01 16.31 -17.45
C LYS A 114 0.88 16.62 -16.22
N GLN A 115 0.24 17.01 -15.12
CA GLN A 115 0.89 17.36 -13.87
C GLN A 115 0.67 16.26 -12.81
N ASP A 116 1.78 15.68 -12.36
CA ASP A 116 1.78 14.71 -11.27
C ASP A 116 1.22 15.30 -9.98
N THR A 117 0.45 14.48 -9.25
CA THR A 117 -0.31 14.94 -8.09
C THR A 117 -0.06 14.07 -6.87
N LEU A 118 0.06 14.69 -5.70
CA LEU A 118 0.06 14.04 -4.39
C LEU A 118 -1.28 14.31 -3.69
N VAL A 119 -2.04 13.24 -3.41
CA VAL A 119 -3.23 13.32 -2.58
C VAL A 119 -2.89 12.88 -1.17
N HIS A 120 -2.99 13.82 -0.23
CA HIS A 120 -2.92 13.55 1.19
C HIS A 120 -4.33 13.43 1.76
N ALA A 121 -4.78 12.19 1.97
CA ALA A 121 -6.13 11.87 2.38
C ALA A 121 -6.16 11.02 3.64
N VAL A 122 -6.94 11.45 4.65
CA VAL A 122 -7.02 10.72 5.91
C VAL A 122 -7.58 9.30 5.73
N THR A 123 -7.25 8.41 6.65
CA THR A 123 -7.83 7.07 6.67
C THR A 123 -9.36 7.13 6.71
N GLY A 124 -10.03 6.30 5.91
CA GLY A 124 -11.48 6.36 5.80
C GLY A 124 -12.02 7.65 5.16
N ALA A 125 -11.23 8.35 4.34
CA ALA A 125 -11.72 9.46 3.51
C ALA A 125 -12.44 9.02 2.23
N GLY A 126 -12.43 7.72 1.89
CA GLY A 126 -12.94 7.23 0.60
C GLY A 126 -11.99 7.56 -0.55
N LYS A 127 -10.70 7.20 -0.39
CA LYS A 127 -9.64 7.45 -1.39
C LYS A 127 -9.89 6.74 -2.72
N THR A 128 -10.62 5.64 -2.72
CA THR A 128 -10.86 4.85 -3.93
C THR A 128 -11.92 5.52 -4.79
N GLU A 129 -13.00 6.02 -4.21
CA GLU A 129 -14.11 6.65 -4.93
C GLU A 129 -13.68 7.95 -5.60
N MET A 130 -12.81 8.75 -4.96
CA MET A 130 -12.35 10.02 -5.53
C MET A 130 -11.52 9.86 -6.82
N ILE A 131 -10.89 8.68 -7.02
CA ILE A 131 -10.10 8.40 -8.23
C ILE A 131 -10.94 7.84 -9.38
N TYR A 132 -12.20 7.45 -9.15
CA TYR A 132 -12.99 6.76 -10.17
C TYR A 132 -13.20 7.59 -11.44
N GLN A 133 -13.47 8.88 -11.29
CA GLN A 133 -13.69 9.77 -12.44
C GLN A 133 -12.42 9.95 -13.27
N VAL A 134 -11.25 10.06 -12.64
CA VAL A 134 -9.97 10.21 -13.37
C VAL A 134 -9.54 8.90 -14.04
N VAL A 135 -9.78 7.76 -13.39
CA VAL A 135 -9.57 6.43 -13.98
C VAL A 135 -10.49 6.25 -15.20
N ALA A 136 -11.79 6.49 -15.02
CA ALA A 136 -12.77 6.36 -16.10
C ALA A 136 -12.45 7.27 -17.28
N ARG A 137 -12.08 8.53 -17.01
CA ARG A 137 -11.70 9.49 -18.06
C ARG A 137 -10.59 8.98 -18.97
N VAL A 138 -9.56 8.33 -18.41
CA VAL A 138 -8.42 7.80 -19.18
C VAL A 138 -8.81 6.52 -19.94
N LEU A 139 -9.55 5.62 -19.28
CA LEU A 139 -10.04 4.38 -19.92
C LEU A 139 -10.99 4.67 -21.08
N ASP A 140 -11.92 5.62 -20.91
CA ASP A 140 -12.91 6.04 -21.91
C ASP A 140 -12.26 6.76 -23.12
N GLN A 141 -10.97 7.09 -23.04
CA GLN A 141 -10.18 7.61 -24.15
C GLN A 141 -9.29 6.54 -24.82
N GLY A 142 -9.43 5.27 -24.41
CA GLY A 142 -8.61 4.15 -24.86
C GLY A 142 -7.24 4.07 -24.18
N GLY A 143 -7.02 4.83 -23.11
CA GLY A 143 -5.79 4.80 -22.33
C GLY A 143 -5.71 3.60 -21.39
N ALA A 144 -4.49 3.32 -20.92
CA ALA A 144 -4.19 2.27 -19.96
C ALA A 144 -3.94 2.86 -18.57
N VAL A 145 -4.55 2.27 -17.53
CA VAL A 145 -4.43 2.73 -16.15
C VAL A 145 -3.83 1.63 -15.28
N CYS A 146 -2.88 2.00 -14.42
CA CYS A 146 -2.41 1.12 -13.35
C CYS A 146 -2.70 1.71 -11.96
N ILE A 147 -3.18 0.88 -11.04
CA ILE A 147 -3.27 1.19 -9.62
C ILE A 147 -2.32 0.26 -8.88
N ALA A 148 -1.21 0.80 -8.38
CA ALA A 148 -0.17 0.07 -7.70
C ALA A 148 -0.22 0.28 -6.18
N SER A 149 0.09 -0.76 -5.40
CA SER A 149 0.28 -0.64 -3.95
C SER A 149 1.42 -1.54 -3.46
N PRO A 150 2.21 -1.16 -2.45
CA PRO A 150 3.25 -2.02 -1.89
C PRO A 150 2.71 -3.28 -1.18
N ARG A 151 1.42 -3.32 -0.83
CA ARG A 151 0.81 -4.41 -0.06
C ARG A 151 -0.13 -5.26 -0.92
N ILE A 152 0.02 -6.58 -0.85
CA ILE A 152 -0.84 -7.54 -1.57
C ILE A 152 -2.30 -7.41 -1.09
N ASP A 153 -2.53 -7.29 0.21
CA ASP A 153 -3.89 -7.20 0.78
C ASP A 153 -4.66 -5.98 0.25
N VAL A 154 -3.98 -4.84 0.06
CA VAL A 154 -4.55 -3.64 -0.57
C VAL A 154 -4.92 -3.91 -2.02
N CYS A 155 -4.04 -4.56 -2.79
CA CYS A 155 -4.31 -4.93 -4.18
C CYS A 155 -5.53 -5.85 -4.29
N LEU A 156 -5.67 -6.83 -3.39
CA LEU A 156 -6.81 -7.74 -3.33
C LEU A 156 -8.12 -7.01 -2.98
N GLU A 157 -8.08 -6.08 -2.01
CA GLU A 157 -9.24 -5.26 -1.63
C GLU A 157 -9.67 -4.35 -2.81
N LEU A 158 -8.72 -3.68 -3.45
CA LEU A 158 -8.96 -2.84 -4.62
C LEU A 158 -9.53 -3.64 -5.80
N TYR A 159 -8.97 -4.82 -6.08
CA TYR A 159 -9.44 -5.67 -7.18
C TYR A 159 -10.88 -6.10 -7.00
N ARG A 160 -11.25 -6.59 -5.81
CA ARG A 160 -12.64 -6.98 -5.50
C ARG A 160 -13.60 -5.81 -5.69
N ARG A 161 -13.18 -4.63 -5.26
CA ARG A 161 -13.98 -3.40 -5.33
C ARG A 161 -14.15 -2.91 -6.77
N LEU A 162 -13.05 -2.71 -7.49
CA LEU A 162 -13.05 -2.16 -8.85
C LEU A 162 -13.73 -3.08 -9.86
N LYS A 163 -13.69 -4.41 -9.64
CA LYS A 163 -14.44 -5.37 -10.48
C LYS A 163 -15.96 -5.14 -10.44
N GLY A 164 -16.48 -4.66 -9.32
CA GLY A 164 -17.89 -4.26 -9.18
C GLY A 164 -18.19 -2.88 -9.78
N ASP A 165 -17.20 -1.98 -9.77
CA ASP A 165 -17.38 -0.56 -10.09
C ASP A 165 -16.98 -0.19 -11.54
N PHE A 166 -16.35 -1.09 -12.31
CA PHE A 166 -15.95 -0.88 -13.70
C PHE A 166 -16.42 -2.01 -14.64
N PHE A 167 -16.77 -1.66 -15.89
CA PHE A 167 -17.16 -2.59 -16.97
C PHE A 167 -15.99 -3.28 -17.66
N CYS A 168 -14.78 -2.74 -17.54
CA CYS A 168 -13.61 -3.25 -18.22
C CYS A 168 -12.99 -4.48 -17.55
N ASP A 169 -12.19 -5.22 -18.31
CA ASP A 169 -11.32 -6.25 -17.74
C ASP A 169 -10.26 -5.62 -16.84
N ILE A 170 -9.95 -6.33 -15.75
CA ILE A 170 -8.96 -5.89 -14.76
C ILE A 170 -7.97 -7.03 -14.52
N SER A 171 -6.69 -6.74 -14.72
CA SER A 171 -5.61 -7.66 -14.36
C SER A 171 -5.10 -7.39 -12.95
N LEU A 172 -4.95 -8.44 -12.15
CA LEU A 172 -4.38 -8.38 -10.80
C LEU A 172 -3.00 -9.04 -10.78
N LEU A 173 -1.97 -8.30 -10.43
CA LEU A 173 -0.58 -8.76 -10.42
C LEU A 173 0.06 -8.70 -9.03
N HIS A 174 0.47 -9.85 -8.52
CA HIS A 174 1.33 -9.99 -7.34
C HIS A 174 2.23 -11.22 -7.48
N GLY A 175 3.02 -11.56 -6.45
CA GLY A 175 4.00 -12.65 -6.54
C GLY A 175 3.41 -14.05 -6.80
N GLU A 176 2.13 -14.24 -6.53
CA GLU A 176 1.40 -15.52 -6.62
C GLU A 176 0.16 -15.41 -7.53
N SER A 177 0.02 -14.31 -8.27
CA SER A 177 -1.13 -14.13 -9.17
C SER A 177 -0.95 -14.91 -10.46
N ASP A 178 -2.04 -15.02 -11.22
CA ASP A 178 -1.98 -15.46 -12.60
C ASP A 178 -1.03 -14.56 -13.44
N PRO A 179 -0.48 -15.10 -14.55
CA PRO A 179 0.26 -14.31 -15.51
C PRO A 179 -0.55 -13.12 -16.02
N TYR A 180 0.14 -12.04 -16.37
CA TYR A 180 -0.48 -10.85 -16.94
C TYR A 180 -1.23 -11.19 -18.24
N SER A 181 -2.48 -10.73 -18.29
CA SER A 181 -3.27 -10.62 -19.51
C SER A 181 -3.46 -9.14 -19.82
N ARG A 182 -3.41 -8.75 -21.09
CA ARG A 182 -3.57 -7.34 -21.47
C ARG A 182 -4.95 -6.84 -21.08
N SER A 183 -4.99 -5.86 -20.18
CA SER A 183 -6.22 -5.25 -19.70
C SER A 183 -6.07 -3.73 -19.60
N PRO A 184 -7.14 -2.96 -19.85
CA PRO A 184 -7.08 -1.50 -19.80
C PRO A 184 -6.86 -0.97 -18.37
N LEU A 185 -7.28 -1.73 -17.35
CA LEU A 185 -7.03 -1.45 -15.94
C LEU A 185 -6.18 -2.56 -15.31
N VAL A 186 -5.06 -2.19 -14.69
CA VAL A 186 -4.15 -3.12 -14.00
C VAL A 186 -4.04 -2.74 -12.53
N ILE A 187 -4.18 -3.72 -11.65
CA ILE A 187 -3.92 -3.56 -10.21
C ILE A 187 -2.70 -4.41 -9.89
N ALA A 188 -1.68 -3.81 -9.29
CA ALA A 188 -0.40 -4.48 -9.16
C ALA A 188 0.31 -4.17 -7.84
N THR A 189 1.13 -5.09 -7.33
CA THR A 189 2.13 -4.69 -6.35
C THR A 189 3.19 -3.81 -7.00
N THR A 190 3.75 -2.85 -6.27
CA THR A 190 4.74 -1.89 -6.82
C THR A 190 5.94 -2.57 -7.49
N HIS A 191 6.39 -3.72 -6.99
CA HIS A 191 7.47 -4.48 -7.62
C HIS A 191 7.12 -5.05 -9.01
N GLN A 192 5.83 -5.31 -9.29
CA GLN A 192 5.39 -5.81 -10.59
C GLN A 192 5.51 -4.75 -11.68
N LEU A 193 5.60 -3.46 -11.32
CA LEU A 193 5.82 -2.37 -12.27
C LEU A 193 7.13 -2.51 -13.05
N LEU A 194 8.13 -3.21 -12.50
CA LEU A 194 9.40 -3.54 -13.19
C LEU A 194 9.20 -4.42 -14.46
N LYS A 195 8.01 -4.97 -14.67
CA LYS A 195 7.65 -5.73 -15.88
C LYS A 195 7.09 -4.85 -16.99
N PHE A 196 6.85 -3.57 -16.72
CA PHE A 196 6.21 -2.62 -17.62
C PHE A 196 7.19 -1.53 -18.06
N TYR A 197 7.05 -1.08 -19.30
CA TYR A 197 7.85 0.00 -19.87
C TYR A 197 6.97 0.86 -20.77
N GLN A 198 6.79 2.13 -20.39
CA GLN A 198 5.89 3.10 -21.04
C GLN A 198 4.50 2.52 -21.33
N ALA A 199 3.92 1.87 -20.34
CA ALA A 199 2.70 1.08 -20.47
C ALA A 199 1.43 1.88 -20.17
N PHE A 200 1.51 2.82 -19.22
CA PHE A 200 0.32 3.43 -18.63
C PHE A 200 0.26 4.93 -18.93
N ASP A 201 -0.94 5.38 -19.31
CA ASP A 201 -1.29 6.80 -19.45
C ASP A 201 -1.57 7.43 -18.08
N LEU A 202 -2.01 6.62 -17.11
CA LEU A 202 -2.20 7.01 -15.72
C LEU A 202 -1.70 5.92 -14.78
N LEU A 203 -0.84 6.28 -13.84
CA LEU A 203 -0.40 5.38 -12.77
C LEU A 203 -0.72 5.99 -11.41
N ILE A 204 -1.49 5.26 -10.61
CA ILE A 204 -1.88 5.65 -9.27
C ILE A 204 -1.12 4.76 -8.28
N VAL A 205 -0.30 5.35 -7.41
CA VAL A 205 0.39 4.60 -6.34
C VAL A 205 -0.31 4.86 -5.02
N ASP A 206 -0.96 3.85 -4.45
CA ASP A 206 -1.55 3.94 -3.10
C ASP A 206 -0.57 3.44 -2.04
N GLU A 207 -0.68 4.00 -0.84
CA GLU A 207 0.17 3.71 0.31
C GLU A 207 1.67 3.95 0.05
N VAL A 208 2.01 5.08 -0.58
CA VAL A 208 3.40 5.49 -0.87
C VAL A 208 4.29 5.67 0.38
N ASP A 209 3.67 5.76 1.55
CA ASP A 209 4.29 5.83 2.87
C ASP A 209 4.54 4.44 3.50
N ALA A 210 4.25 3.35 2.78
CA ALA A 210 4.46 1.98 3.25
C ALA A 210 5.73 1.35 2.69
N PHE A 211 6.38 0.54 3.52
CA PHE A 211 7.41 -0.41 3.09
C PHE A 211 6.80 -1.50 2.18
N PRO A 212 7.48 -1.96 1.11
CA PRO A 212 8.86 -1.62 0.71
C PRO A 212 9.00 -0.41 -0.22
N TYR A 213 7.93 0.32 -0.51
CA TYR A 213 7.95 1.43 -1.47
C TYR A 213 8.66 2.68 -0.95
N VAL A 214 8.35 3.08 0.28
CA VAL A 214 8.99 4.25 0.91
C VAL A 214 10.52 4.06 0.95
N ASP A 215 11.24 5.09 0.55
CA ASP A 215 12.71 5.15 0.50
C ASP A 215 13.37 4.08 -0.38
N ASN A 216 12.67 3.60 -1.41
CA ASN A 216 13.19 2.56 -2.31
C ASN A 216 13.38 3.09 -3.75
N PRO A 217 14.63 3.44 -4.14
CA PRO A 217 14.92 3.98 -5.47
C PRO A 217 14.53 3.06 -6.64
N VAL A 218 14.61 1.74 -6.45
CA VAL A 218 14.23 0.75 -7.47
C VAL A 218 12.74 0.84 -7.76
N LEU A 219 11.92 1.01 -6.72
CA LEU A 219 10.47 1.10 -6.86
C LEU A 219 10.00 2.45 -7.38
N TYR A 220 10.68 3.54 -7.02
CA TYR A 220 10.42 4.84 -7.65
C TYR A 220 10.71 4.79 -9.14
N HIS A 221 11.84 4.18 -9.52
CA HIS A 221 12.15 3.97 -10.92
C HIS A 221 11.14 3.02 -11.61
N ALA A 222 10.65 1.99 -10.92
CA ALA A 222 9.60 1.11 -11.44
C ALA A 222 8.32 1.88 -11.81
N VAL A 223 7.94 2.86 -10.99
CA VAL A 223 6.83 3.78 -11.30
C VAL A 223 7.18 4.63 -12.51
N GLU A 224 8.30 5.35 -12.48
CA GLU A 224 8.71 6.27 -13.55
C GLU A 224 8.80 5.60 -14.93
N GLN A 225 9.39 4.41 -15.01
CA GLN A 225 9.55 3.70 -16.28
C GLN A 225 8.23 3.14 -16.83
N ALA A 226 7.27 2.81 -15.96
CA ALA A 226 6.02 2.19 -16.36
C ALA A 226 5.02 3.20 -16.94
N VAL A 227 5.19 4.48 -16.62
CA VAL A 227 4.36 5.58 -17.16
C VAL A 227 4.89 5.99 -18.54
N LYS A 228 3.99 6.27 -19.48
CA LYS A 228 4.34 6.85 -20.78
C LYS A 228 4.90 8.27 -20.61
N ASN A 229 5.69 8.74 -21.58
CA ASN A 229 6.22 10.11 -21.54
C ASN A 229 5.14 11.21 -21.40
N GLU A 230 3.94 10.95 -21.93
CA GLU A 230 2.79 11.86 -21.84
C GLU A 230 1.80 11.50 -20.73
N GLY A 231 2.09 10.45 -19.96
CA GLY A 231 1.24 9.97 -18.88
C GLY A 231 1.38 10.81 -17.61
N THR A 232 0.58 10.49 -16.60
CA THR A 232 0.58 11.20 -15.31
C THR A 232 0.59 10.22 -14.15
N THR A 233 1.23 10.61 -13.05
CA THR A 233 1.29 9.85 -11.81
C THR A 233 0.48 10.52 -10.70
N ILE A 234 -0.34 9.73 -10.01
CA ILE A 234 -1.05 10.16 -8.79
C ILE A 234 -0.53 9.36 -7.61
N PHE A 235 0.02 10.04 -6.61
CA PHE A 235 0.45 9.43 -5.35
C PHE A 235 -0.64 9.60 -4.30
N LEU A 236 -1.12 8.51 -3.69
CA LEU A 236 -2.11 8.54 -2.61
C LEU A 236 -1.46 8.14 -1.29
N THR A 237 -1.66 8.94 -0.26
CA THR A 237 -1.16 8.65 1.08
C THR A 237 -2.06 9.19 2.17
N ALA A 238 -2.01 8.58 3.35
CA ALA A 238 -2.61 9.15 4.56
C ALA A 238 -1.59 9.83 5.48
N THR A 239 -0.30 9.81 5.12
CA THR A 239 0.76 10.47 5.90
C THR A 239 1.79 11.09 4.96
N SER A 240 2.46 12.15 5.40
CA SER A 240 3.47 12.80 4.54
C SER A 240 4.84 12.10 4.62
N THR A 241 5.54 11.99 3.48
CA THR A 241 6.95 11.57 3.43
C THR A 241 7.83 12.77 3.06
N ASP A 242 9.04 12.84 3.64
CA ASP A 242 9.94 13.97 3.45
C ASP A 242 10.31 14.18 1.97
N GLU A 243 10.39 13.10 1.19
CA GLU A 243 10.69 13.17 -0.24
C GLU A 243 9.54 13.75 -1.06
N LEU A 244 8.31 13.29 -0.82
CA LEU A 244 7.13 13.79 -1.53
C LEU A 244 6.83 15.25 -1.13
N ASP A 245 6.99 15.58 0.14
CA ASP A 245 6.87 16.97 0.62
C ASP A 245 7.90 17.89 -0.05
N LYS A 246 9.15 17.45 -0.24
CA LYS A 246 10.16 18.20 -1.01
C LYS A 246 9.76 18.38 -2.48
N LYS A 247 9.19 17.37 -3.12
CA LYS A 247 8.72 17.47 -4.52
C LYS A 247 7.55 18.45 -4.64
N VAL A 248 6.64 18.47 -3.66
CA VAL A 248 5.56 19.47 -3.57
C VAL A 248 6.11 20.88 -3.39
N GLN A 249 7.07 21.08 -2.46
CA GLN A 249 7.69 22.39 -2.22
C GLN A 249 8.42 22.94 -3.45
N LYS A 250 8.98 22.07 -4.29
CA LYS A 250 9.63 22.43 -5.55
C LYS A 250 8.66 22.68 -6.72
N GLY A 251 7.35 22.49 -6.51
CA GLY A 251 6.34 22.61 -7.57
C GLY A 251 6.31 21.45 -8.57
N ILE A 252 7.07 20.38 -8.32
CA ILE A 252 7.09 19.16 -9.16
C ILE A 252 5.77 18.40 -9.01
N LEU A 253 5.22 18.36 -7.79
CA LEU A 253 3.93 17.73 -7.49
C LEU A 253 2.90 18.77 -7.06
N LYS A 254 1.69 18.70 -7.62
CA LYS A 254 0.52 19.43 -7.08
C LYS A 254 0.01 18.68 -5.86
N ARG A 255 -0.17 19.34 -4.71
CA ARG A 255 -0.77 18.72 -3.52
C ARG A 255 -2.28 18.96 -3.47
N LEU A 256 -3.03 17.88 -3.28
CA LEU A 256 -4.47 17.91 -2.97
C LEU A 256 -4.68 17.32 -1.56
N SER A 257 -5.35 18.06 -0.68
CA SER A 257 -5.64 17.61 0.68
C SER A 257 -7.10 17.14 0.82
N LEU A 258 -7.30 15.99 1.46
CA LEU A 258 -8.59 15.48 1.91
C LEU A 258 -8.51 15.15 3.42
N PRO A 259 -8.56 16.17 4.29
CA PRO A 259 -8.29 16.02 5.73
C PRO A 259 -9.47 15.39 6.50
N ARG A 260 -10.57 15.06 5.84
CA ARG A 260 -11.84 14.67 6.47
C ARG A 260 -12.29 13.27 6.06
N ARG A 261 -12.82 12.51 7.02
CA ARG A 261 -13.48 11.21 6.76
C ARG A 261 -14.77 11.41 5.95
N PHE A 262 -15.20 10.40 5.20
CA PHE A 262 -16.41 10.50 4.36
C PHE A 262 -17.69 10.85 5.15
N HIS A 263 -17.79 10.40 6.41
CA HIS A 263 -18.91 10.71 7.32
C HIS A 263 -18.69 11.99 8.14
N GLY A 264 -17.59 12.71 7.93
CA GLY A 264 -17.36 14.04 8.48
C GLY A 264 -16.89 14.14 9.94
N ASN A 265 -16.73 13.02 10.67
CA ASN A 265 -16.26 13.01 12.06
C ASN A 265 -14.71 13.04 12.15
N PRO A 266 -14.14 13.57 13.25
CA PRO A 266 -12.69 13.69 13.40
C PRO A 266 -12.02 12.32 13.54
N LEU A 267 -10.72 12.30 13.26
CA LEU A 267 -9.85 11.18 13.64
C LEU A 267 -9.72 11.11 15.16
N ILE A 268 -9.74 9.89 15.70
CA ILE A 268 -9.57 9.66 17.13
C ILE A 268 -8.14 10.00 17.53
N ILE A 269 -7.99 10.91 18.48
CA ILE A 269 -6.70 11.24 19.07
C ILE A 269 -6.33 10.13 20.05
N PRO A 270 -5.18 9.46 19.90
CA PRO A 270 -4.80 8.36 20.77
C PRO A 270 -4.52 8.84 22.18
N GLN A 271 -4.97 8.08 23.18
CA GLN A 271 -4.63 8.32 24.58
C GLN A 271 -3.32 7.59 24.92
N LYS A 272 -2.34 8.35 25.40
CA LYS A 272 -1.08 7.79 25.91
C LYS A 272 -1.31 7.19 27.30
N VAL A 273 -0.93 5.94 27.48
CA VAL A 273 -1.10 5.24 28.75
C VAL A 273 0.22 4.63 29.20
N TRP A 274 0.78 5.14 30.30
CA TRP A 274 1.98 4.54 30.90
C TRP A 274 1.71 3.10 31.33
N LEU A 275 2.57 2.17 30.92
CA LEU A 275 2.54 0.76 31.27
C LEU A 275 3.96 0.22 31.38
N SER A 276 4.46 0.13 32.62
CA SER A 276 5.71 -0.57 32.90
C SER A 276 5.51 -2.08 32.98
N ASP A 277 6.62 -2.82 33.00
CA ASP A 277 6.69 -4.24 33.36
C ASP A 277 5.97 -5.23 32.42
N LEU A 278 5.45 -4.80 31.25
CA LEU A 278 4.80 -5.72 30.30
C LEU A 278 5.68 -6.94 29.99
N ASN A 279 6.95 -6.72 29.65
CA ASN A 279 7.90 -7.78 29.35
C ASN A 279 8.17 -8.71 30.54
N LYS A 280 8.18 -8.15 31.76
CA LYS A 280 8.43 -8.90 32.99
C LYS A 280 7.22 -9.77 33.37
N ASP A 281 6.01 -9.26 33.17
CA ASP A 281 4.78 -9.98 33.46
C ASP A 281 4.47 -11.05 32.41
N LEU A 282 4.74 -10.78 31.13
CA LEU A 282 4.59 -11.77 30.05
C LEU A 282 5.49 -12.99 30.27
N LYS A 283 6.72 -12.81 30.75
CA LYS A 283 7.61 -13.92 31.15
C LYS A 283 7.01 -14.82 32.24
N LYS A 284 6.06 -14.30 33.02
CA LYS A 284 5.32 -15.04 34.06
C LYS A 284 3.94 -15.50 33.58
N ALA A 285 3.68 -15.44 32.27
CA ALA A 285 2.39 -15.69 31.65
C ALA A 285 1.24 -14.85 32.26
N LYS A 286 1.53 -13.59 32.61
CA LYS A 286 0.58 -12.62 33.18
C LYS A 286 0.56 -11.33 32.36
N LEU A 287 -0.51 -10.55 32.56
CA LEU A 287 -0.60 -9.18 32.04
C LEU A 287 -0.54 -8.19 33.21
N PRO A 288 0.04 -6.99 33.02
CA PRO A 288 0.05 -5.96 34.05
C PRO A 288 -1.39 -5.58 34.47
N ALA A 289 -1.60 -5.36 35.76
CA ALA A 289 -2.94 -5.12 36.33
C ALA A 289 -3.69 -3.96 35.65
N LYS A 290 -2.96 -2.91 35.25
CA LYS A 290 -3.53 -1.76 34.53
C LYS A 290 -4.10 -2.16 33.16
N LEU A 291 -3.39 -2.99 32.41
CA LEU A 291 -3.86 -3.53 31.12
C LEU A 291 -5.08 -4.43 31.32
N VAL A 292 -5.05 -5.32 32.32
CA VAL A 292 -6.19 -6.20 32.64
C VAL A 292 -7.44 -5.40 33.01
N LYS A 293 -7.30 -4.35 33.84
CA LYS A 293 -8.41 -3.46 34.22
C LYS A 293 -9.05 -2.82 32.99
N TYR A 294 -8.23 -2.35 32.06
CA TYR A 294 -8.71 -1.77 30.82
C TYR A 294 -9.44 -2.81 29.95
N LEU A 295 -8.80 -3.96 29.70
CA LEU A 295 -9.38 -5.03 28.90
C LEU A 295 -10.72 -5.49 29.46
N ARG A 296 -10.84 -5.69 30.78
CA ARG A 296 -12.12 -6.05 31.42
C ARG A 296 -13.21 -4.99 31.22
N LYS A 297 -12.87 -3.70 31.22
CA LYS A 297 -13.83 -2.63 30.91
C LYS A 297 -14.23 -2.69 29.44
N GLN A 298 -13.27 -2.82 28.54
CA GLN A 298 -13.51 -2.83 27.10
C GLN A 298 -14.32 -4.08 26.68
N ARG A 299 -14.08 -5.25 27.27
CA ARG A 299 -14.87 -6.47 27.01
C ARG A 299 -16.36 -6.32 27.31
N LYS A 300 -16.74 -5.51 28.30
CA LYS A 300 -18.16 -5.22 28.57
C LYS A 300 -18.87 -4.51 27.41
N THR A 301 -18.13 -3.84 26.53
CA THR A 301 -18.69 -3.14 25.37
C THR A 301 -19.05 -4.09 24.23
N LYS A 302 -18.51 -5.32 24.22
CA LYS A 302 -18.63 -6.33 23.17
C LYS A 302 -18.14 -5.90 21.77
N PHE A 303 -17.50 -4.74 21.65
CA PHE A 303 -16.91 -4.33 20.39
C PHE A 303 -15.63 -5.15 20.10
N PRO A 304 -15.35 -5.47 18.82
CA PRO A 304 -14.11 -6.13 18.44
C PRO A 304 -12.90 -5.33 18.93
N LEU A 305 -11.89 -6.02 19.44
CA LEU A 305 -10.65 -5.40 19.92
C LEU A 305 -9.47 -5.87 19.09
N LEU A 306 -8.74 -4.91 18.53
CA LEU A 306 -7.51 -5.15 17.79
C LEU A 306 -6.32 -4.69 18.63
N ILE A 307 -5.37 -5.58 18.87
CA ILE A 307 -4.18 -5.32 19.69
C ILE A 307 -2.93 -5.47 18.83
N PHE A 308 -2.18 -4.38 18.68
CA PHE A 308 -0.88 -4.38 18.01
C PHE A 308 0.23 -4.68 19.01
N ALA A 309 0.99 -5.74 18.73
CA ALA A 309 2.22 -6.10 19.43
C ALA A 309 3.43 -5.73 18.58
N SER A 310 4.52 -5.37 19.24
CA SER A 310 5.76 -4.93 18.60
C SER A 310 6.43 -6.04 17.77
N GLU A 311 6.34 -7.30 18.21
CA GLU A 311 7.04 -8.45 17.62
C GLU A 311 6.15 -9.69 17.57
N ILE A 312 6.45 -10.61 16.63
CA ILE A 312 5.67 -11.84 16.41
C ILE A 312 5.61 -12.71 17.67
N LYS A 313 6.78 -13.01 18.25
CA LYS A 313 6.88 -13.85 19.46
C LYS A 313 6.05 -13.26 20.61
N LYS A 314 6.17 -11.96 20.84
CA LYS A 314 5.44 -11.27 21.90
C LYS A 314 3.94 -11.26 21.64
N GLY A 315 3.52 -11.07 20.40
CA GLY A 315 2.11 -11.16 20.01
C GLY A 315 1.51 -12.54 20.29
N GLN A 316 2.26 -13.62 20.05
CA GLN A 316 1.84 -14.98 20.40
C GLN A 316 1.71 -15.16 21.92
N GLU A 317 2.71 -14.73 22.70
CA GLU A 317 2.67 -14.76 24.16
C GLU A 317 1.46 -13.98 24.71
N ILE A 318 1.20 -12.78 24.18
CA ILE A 318 0.05 -11.96 24.56
C ILE A 318 -1.26 -12.69 24.25
N ARG A 319 -1.40 -13.30 23.05
CA ARG A 319 -2.60 -14.05 22.68
C ARG A 319 -2.87 -15.21 23.64
N GLU A 320 -1.85 -15.98 23.99
CA GLU A 320 -1.99 -17.10 24.93
C GLU A 320 -2.42 -16.64 26.32
N VAL A 321 -1.82 -15.56 26.82
CA VAL A 321 -2.18 -15.01 28.13
C VAL A 321 -3.60 -14.42 28.09
N LEU A 322 -3.98 -13.71 27.03
CA LEU A 322 -5.34 -13.18 26.86
C LEU A 322 -6.40 -14.28 26.89
N GLN A 323 -6.18 -15.40 26.17
CA GLN A 323 -7.10 -16.54 26.18
C GLN A 323 -7.29 -17.12 27.59
N LYS A 324 -6.25 -17.11 28.44
CA LYS A 324 -6.34 -17.55 29.84
C LYS A 324 -7.12 -16.57 30.72
N TYR A 325 -6.96 -15.27 30.51
CA TYR A 325 -7.67 -14.23 31.28
C TYR A 325 -9.14 -14.07 30.87
N PHE A 326 -9.47 -14.41 29.62
CA PHE A 326 -10.80 -14.28 29.03
C PHE A 326 -11.20 -15.57 28.30
N PRO A 327 -11.48 -16.67 29.03
CA PRO A 327 -11.74 -17.98 28.43
C PRO A 327 -13.02 -18.02 27.55
N GLU A 328 -13.97 -17.13 27.81
CA GLU A 328 -15.23 -16.99 27.05
C GLU A 328 -15.04 -16.24 25.71
N GLU A 329 -13.89 -15.59 25.50
CA GLU A 329 -13.60 -14.82 24.29
C GLU A 329 -12.81 -15.68 23.30
N THR A 330 -13.03 -15.46 22.01
CA THR A 330 -12.21 -16.08 20.95
C THR A 330 -11.05 -15.14 20.60
N VAL A 331 -9.82 -15.55 20.96
CA VAL A 331 -8.60 -14.75 20.75
C VAL A 331 -7.76 -15.28 19.59
N GLY A 332 -7.72 -14.51 18.51
CA GLY A 332 -6.92 -14.79 17.31
C GLY A 332 -5.53 -14.14 17.33
N PHE A 333 -4.64 -14.62 16.45
CA PHE A 333 -3.33 -14.00 16.20
C PHE A 333 -2.99 -13.98 14.71
N VAL A 334 -2.51 -12.85 14.21
CA VAL A 334 -2.06 -12.68 12.80
C VAL A 334 -0.71 -11.96 12.74
N ALA A 335 0.25 -12.54 12.03
CA ALA A 335 1.55 -11.96 11.71
C ALA A 335 1.90 -12.16 10.22
N SER A 336 3.04 -11.64 9.79
CA SER A 336 3.53 -11.81 8.42
C SER A 336 3.84 -13.28 8.06
N THR A 337 4.07 -14.14 9.06
CA THR A 337 4.36 -15.57 8.91
C THR A 337 3.11 -16.45 9.00
N THR A 338 1.92 -15.86 9.18
CA THR A 338 0.67 -16.62 9.32
C THR A 338 0.15 -17.03 7.94
N GLU A 339 0.08 -18.34 7.67
CA GLU A 339 -0.38 -18.88 6.38
C GLU A 339 -1.89 -18.63 6.15
N ASN A 340 -2.75 -18.98 7.11
CA ASN A 340 -4.20 -18.80 7.00
C ASN A 340 -4.67 -17.37 7.37
N ARG A 341 -3.87 -16.35 7.07
CA ARG A 341 -4.14 -14.95 7.44
C ARG A 341 -5.51 -14.46 6.96
N LEU A 342 -5.87 -14.75 5.72
CA LEU A 342 -7.11 -14.25 5.11
C LEU A 342 -8.36 -14.78 5.83
N GLU A 343 -8.34 -16.03 6.26
CA GLU A 343 -9.41 -16.67 7.03
C GLU A 343 -9.57 -16.00 8.39
N ILE A 344 -8.48 -15.83 9.15
CA ILE A 344 -8.51 -15.20 10.47
C ILE A 344 -9.00 -13.74 10.39
N VAL A 345 -8.55 -12.99 9.37
CA VAL A 345 -9.01 -11.63 9.12
C VAL A 345 -10.50 -11.59 8.81
N GLN A 346 -11.01 -12.57 8.04
CA GLN A 346 -12.42 -12.70 7.74
C GLN A 346 -13.24 -13.06 8.99
N ASP A 347 -12.77 -14.00 9.80
CA ASP A 347 -13.44 -14.38 11.06
C ASP A 347 -13.49 -13.24 12.07
N PHE A 348 -12.46 -12.38 12.11
CA PHE A 348 -12.49 -11.15 12.90
C PHE A 348 -13.48 -10.11 12.34
N ARG A 349 -13.57 -9.98 11.01
CA ARG A 349 -14.57 -9.12 10.35
C ARG A 349 -15.99 -9.58 10.64
N ASP A 350 -16.21 -10.89 10.66
CA ASP A 350 -17.50 -11.53 10.95
C ASP A 350 -17.79 -11.64 12.45
N LYS A 351 -16.92 -11.07 13.31
CA LYS A 351 -17.03 -11.06 14.77
C LYS A 351 -17.03 -12.45 15.42
N LYS A 352 -16.58 -13.49 14.70
CA LYS A 352 -16.32 -14.83 15.27
C LYS A 352 -15.10 -14.79 16.19
N ILE A 353 -14.10 -13.98 15.83
CA ILE A 353 -12.99 -13.61 16.70
C ILE A 353 -13.32 -12.27 17.35
N SER A 354 -13.28 -12.20 18.68
CA SER A 354 -13.65 -10.99 19.43
C SER A 354 -12.43 -10.16 19.84
N ILE A 355 -11.26 -10.78 19.95
CA ILE A 355 -9.97 -10.12 20.17
C ILE A 355 -8.97 -10.65 19.14
N LEU A 356 -8.37 -9.74 18.36
CA LEU A 356 -7.32 -10.09 17.42
C LEU A 356 -6.01 -9.43 17.85
N VAL A 357 -4.99 -10.26 18.14
CA VAL A 357 -3.62 -9.78 18.35
C VAL A 357 -2.89 -9.82 17.01
N THR A 358 -2.16 -8.76 16.69
CA THR A 358 -1.44 -8.67 15.42
C THR A 358 -0.16 -7.86 15.54
N THR A 359 0.69 -7.90 14.52
CA THR A 359 1.84 -7.00 14.38
C THR A 359 1.50 -5.88 13.38
N THR A 360 2.50 -5.12 12.92
CA THR A 360 2.33 -4.11 11.87
C THR A 360 1.81 -4.66 10.53
N ILE A 361 1.65 -5.98 10.37
CA ILE A 361 1.09 -6.58 9.16
C ILE A 361 -0.34 -6.08 8.85
N LEU A 362 -1.16 -5.79 9.87
CA LEU A 362 -2.53 -5.29 9.69
C LEU A 362 -2.66 -3.76 9.89
N GLU A 363 -1.54 -3.02 9.92
CA GLU A 363 -1.59 -1.55 10.01
C GLU A 363 -2.31 -0.93 8.79
N ARG A 364 -2.28 -1.64 7.64
CA ARG A 364 -2.80 -1.24 6.32
C ARG A 364 -3.56 -2.40 5.66
N GLY A 365 -4.25 -2.15 4.54
CA GLY A 365 -4.82 -3.20 3.66
C GLY A 365 -5.97 -4.07 4.18
N VAL A 366 -6.58 -3.73 5.32
CA VAL A 366 -7.80 -4.36 5.81
C VAL A 366 -8.76 -3.32 6.36
N THR A 367 -10.05 -3.64 6.48
CA THR A 367 -11.06 -2.76 7.08
C THR A 367 -11.92 -3.55 8.06
N PHE A 368 -12.07 -3.03 9.28
CA PHE A 368 -12.88 -3.61 10.35
C PHE A 368 -13.90 -2.59 10.87
N PRO A 369 -15.20 -2.90 10.92
CA PRO A 369 -16.20 -2.01 11.46
C PRO A 369 -16.14 -1.98 13.00
N CYS A 370 -16.38 -0.79 13.57
CA CYS A 370 -16.67 -0.59 15.00
C CYS A 370 -15.60 -1.14 15.98
N VAL A 371 -14.33 -1.17 15.57
CA VAL A 371 -13.21 -1.75 16.33
C VAL A 371 -12.60 -0.75 17.32
N ASP A 372 -12.22 -1.24 18.51
CA ASP A 372 -11.31 -0.54 19.43
C ASP A 372 -9.87 -1.01 19.20
N VAL A 373 -8.89 -0.13 19.38
CA VAL A 373 -7.49 -0.42 19.10
C VAL A 373 -6.60 -0.14 20.29
N ILE A 374 -5.70 -1.09 20.55
CA ILE A 374 -4.60 -0.97 21.50
C ILE A 374 -3.28 -1.15 20.75
N VAL A 375 -2.31 -0.28 21.00
CA VAL A 375 -0.91 -0.49 20.63
C VAL A 375 -0.11 -0.72 21.91
N LEU A 376 0.47 -1.91 22.05
CA LEU A 376 1.36 -2.26 23.15
C LEU A 376 2.80 -1.92 22.79
N GLU A 377 3.52 -1.31 23.72
CA GLU A 377 4.87 -0.76 23.49
C GLU A 377 4.89 0.17 22.27
N ALA A 378 3.97 1.13 22.22
CA ALA A 378 3.85 2.10 21.12
C ALA A 378 5.14 2.90 20.88
N ASN A 379 6.06 2.92 21.85
CA ASN A 379 7.38 3.54 21.77
C ASN A 379 8.47 2.65 21.15
N HIS A 380 8.14 1.40 20.81
CA HIS A 380 9.06 0.48 20.16
C HIS A 380 9.44 0.98 18.76
N ARG A 381 10.70 0.75 18.35
CA ARG A 381 11.27 1.23 17.08
C ARG A 381 10.52 0.81 15.82
N LEU A 382 9.74 -0.28 15.89
CA LEU A 382 8.95 -0.79 14.76
C LEU A 382 7.66 0.01 14.52
N PHE A 383 7.21 0.79 15.50
CA PHE A 383 6.07 1.69 15.36
C PHE A 383 6.54 3.08 14.98
N THR A 384 6.62 3.32 13.67
CA THR A 384 6.91 4.65 13.11
C THR A 384 5.71 5.58 13.29
N ARG A 385 5.92 6.90 13.15
CA ARG A 385 4.85 7.91 13.05
C ARG A 385 3.74 7.45 12.09
N SER A 386 4.12 7.05 10.89
CA SER A 386 3.18 6.62 9.84
C SER A 386 2.38 5.38 10.26
N ALA A 387 3.06 4.36 10.80
CA ALA A 387 2.40 3.16 11.29
C ALA A 387 1.35 3.49 12.37
N LEU A 388 1.71 4.34 13.35
CA LEU A 388 0.80 4.75 14.43
C LEU A 388 -0.42 5.53 13.92
N VAL A 389 -0.25 6.41 12.94
CA VAL A 389 -1.37 7.15 12.32
C VAL A 389 -2.31 6.20 11.56
N GLN A 390 -1.76 5.24 10.81
CA GLN A 390 -2.55 4.24 10.08
C GLN A 390 -3.31 3.31 11.02
N ILE A 391 -2.65 2.82 12.07
CA ILE A 391 -3.26 2.03 13.14
C ILE A 391 -4.39 2.80 13.82
N GLY A 392 -4.14 4.05 14.21
CA GLY A 392 -5.16 4.92 14.80
C GLY A 392 -6.34 5.19 13.87
N GLY A 393 -6.07 5.28 12.58
CA GLY A 393 -7.04 5.43 11.51
C GLY A 393 -8.11 4.34 11.41
N ARG A 394 -7.87 3.18 12.04
CA ARG A 394 -8.84 2.07 12.10
C ARG A 394 -10.01 2.33 13.06
N VAL A 395 -9.83 3.19 14.05
CA VAL A 395 -10.85 3.50 15.06
C VAL A 395 -11.78 4.61 14.57
N GLY A 396 -13.09 4.47 14.80
CA GLY A 396 -14.07 5.48 14.42
C GLY A 396 -14.28 5.62 12.91
N ARG A 397 -13.96 4.58 12.13
CA ARG A 397 -14.12 4.56 10.66
C ARG A 397 -15.55 4.22 10.21
N SER A 398 -16.32 3.51 11.03
CA SER A 398 -17.70 3.12 10.70
C SER A 398 -18.65 4.28 10.94
N MET A 399 -19.63 4.47 10.05
CA MET A 399 -20.71 5.43 10.29
C MET A 399 -21.58 5.04 11.49
N GLU A 400 -21.75 3.73 11.74
CA GLU A 400 -22.50 3.21 12.90
C GLU A 400 -21.82 3.54 14.23
N ARG A 401 -20.48 3.62 14.22
CA ARG A 401 -19.67 3.95 15.39
C ARG A 401 -18.48 4.81 14.95
N PRO A 402 -18.68 6.15 14.85
CA PRO A 402 -17.62 7.07 14.48
C PRO A 402 -16.66 7.37 15.64
N THR A 403 -16.89 6.75 16.80
CA THR A 403 -16.05 6.82 18.00
C THR A 403 -15.40 5.46 18.28
N GLY A 404 -14.54 5.41 19.28
CA GLY A 404 -13.95 4.17 19.76
C GLY A 404 -12.74 4.46 20.63
N ASP A 405 -12.26 3.43 21.31
CA ASP A 405 -11.07 3.58 22.14
C ASP A 405 -9.81 3.36 21.28
N LEU A 406 -8.87 4.30 21.40
CA LEU A 406 -7.54 4.22 20.80
C LEU A 406 -6.49 4.50 21.87
N LEU A 407 -5.78 3.44 22.29
CA LEU A 407 -4.79 3.54 23.36
C LEU A 407 -3.39 3.20 22.87
N PHE A 408 -2.43 4.07 23.19
CA PHE A 408 -1.00 3.81 23.01
C PHE A 408 -0.37 3.54 24.38
N PHE A 409 -0.17 2.26 24.70
CA PHE A 409 0.56 1.87 25.91
C PHE A 409 2.06 1.98 25.66
N HIS A 410 2.78 2.60 26.60
CA HIS A 410 4.22 2.82 26.48
C HIS A 410 4.90 2.80 27.85
N ASP A 411 6.18 2.47 27.89
CA ASP A 411 7.06 2.57 29.07
C ASP A 411 8.10 3.70 28.94
N GLY A 412 7.95 4.53 27.91
CA GLY A 412 8.71 5.76 27.68
C GLY A 412 8.12 6.47 26.46
N THR A 413 7.88 7.77 26.54
CA THR A 413 7.39 8.50 25.34
C THR A 413 8.55 8.71 24.36
N ASN A 414 8.26 8.71 23.06
CA ASN A 414 9.25 8.95 22.03
C ASN A 414 8.73 9.96 20.98
N ILE A 415 9.63 10.44 20.13
CA ILE A 415 9.29 11.41 19.09
C ILE A 415 8.26 10.88 18.07
N GLN A 416 8.19 9.57 17.85
CA GLN A 416 7.28 8.96 16.89
C GLN A 416 5.82 9.06 17.38
N ILE A 417 5.57 8.78 18.66
CA ILE A 417 4.25 8.94 19.29
C ILE A 417 3.80 10.39 19.23
N GLU A 418 4.66 11.34 19.61
CA GLU A 418 4.32 12.76 19.59
C GLU A 418 4.03 13.26 18.17
N LYS A 419 4.86 12.87 17.20
CA LYS A 419 4.62 13.22 15.79
C LYS A 419 3.29 12.66 15.28
N ALA A 420 2.95 11.41 15.61
CA ALA A 420 1.67 10.81 15.21
C ALA A 420 0.47 11.54 15.82
N ILE A 421 0.51 11.86 17.11
CA ILE A 421 -0.55 12.64 17.78
C ILE A 421 -0.70 14.03 17.15
N ASN A 422 0.41 14.72 16.92
CA ASN A 422 0.40 16.07 16.36
C ASN A 422 -0.10 16.09 14.92
N GLU A 423 0.23 15.06 14.12
CA GLU A 423 -0.29 14.90 12.78
C GLU A 423 -1.80 14.66 12.77
N ILE A 424 -2.32 13.75 13.62
CA ILE A 424 -3.76 13.53 13.76
C ILE A 424 -4.50 14.82 14.14
N LYS A 425 -3.94 15.58 15.10
CA LYS A 425 -4.48 16.90 15.48
C LYS A 425 -4.40 17.92 14.33
N ALA A 426 -3.32 17.92 13.55
CA ALA A 426 -3.19 18.81 12.40
C ALA A 426 -4.23 18.49 11.32
N MET A 427 -4.47 17.20 11.03
CA MET A 427 -5.49 16.78 10.07
C MET A 427 -6.90 17.15 10.54
N ASN A 428 -7.23 16.95 11.82
CA ASN A 428 -8.53 17.41 12.36
C ASN A 428 -8.69 18.93 12.23
N ARG A 429 -7.64 19.72 12.54
CA ARG A 429 -7.66 21.18 12.36
C ARG A 429 -7.82 21.60 10.90
N GLU A 430 -7.12 20.95 9.97
CA GLU A 430 -7.24 21.20 8.52
C GLU A 430 -8.66 20.88 8.02
N ALA A 431 -9.35 19.92 8.64
CA ALA A 431 -10.75 19.59 8.36
C ALA A 431 -11.76 20.55 9.04
N GLY A 432 -11.31 21.47 9.89
CA GLY A 432 -12.18 22.35 10.68
C GLY A 432 -12.91 21.65 11.83
N LEU A 433 -12.30 20.62 12.44
CA LEU A 433 -12.88 19.77 13.48
C LEU A 433 -12.15 19.83 14.82
#